data_AF-A0A4R8EZ79-F1
#
_entry.id   AF-A0A4R8EZ79-F1
#
_cell.length_a   1.000
_cell.length_b   1.000
_cell.length_c   1.000
_cell.angle_alpha   90.00
_cell.angle_beta   90.00
_cell.angle_gamma   90.00
#
_symmetry.space_group_name_H-M   'P 1'
#
loop_
_entity.id
_entity.type
_entity.pdbx_description
1 polymer ?
#
loop_
_entity_poly.entity_id
_entity_poly.type
_entity_poly.pdbx_seq_one_letter_code
_entity_poly.pdbx_strand_id
1 'polypeptide(L)'
;MSALTDLLLHGPQTANSLLQRLGVSQATFSRLVNTESDVIKAGAARATQYALIRPVRQIRQFPLWQIDDAGQAWRFGDLYPIWPRDIWLEMLIFARQFWLEASQNQEISQAFRELCRGMALELDTVEASIKRLA
;
A
#
# COMPACT_ATOMS: atom_id res chain seq x y z
N MET A 1 21.78 -2.47 3.07
CA MET A 1 21.04 -1.25 2.69
C MET A 1 21.92 -0.45 1.77
N SER A 2 21.42 -0.12 0.58
CA SER A 2 22.09 0.74 -0.39
C SER A 2 21.55 2.17 -0.32
N ALA A 3 22.28 3.11 -0.91
CA ALA A 3 21.83 4.50 -1.02
C ALA A 3 20.43 4.61 -1.65
N LEU A 4 20.07 3.72 -2.59
CA LEU A 4 18.72 3.70 -3.16
C LEU A 4 17.67 3.29 -2.13
N THR A 5 17.92 2.21 -1.37
CA THR A 5 16.95 1.75 -0.36
C THR A 5 16.76 2.78 0.74
N ASP A 6 17.82 3.51 1.13
CA ASP A 6 17.76 4.55 2.15
C ASP A 6 16.84 5.71 1.73
N LEU A 7 16.91 6.12 0.45
CA LEU A 7 16.02 7.16 -0.08
C LEU A 7 14.55 6.71 -0.10
N LEU A 8 14.31 5.42 -0.35
CA LEU A 8 12.98 4.82 -0.47
C LEU A 8 12.33 4.43 0.86
N LEU A 9 13.08 4.40 1.97
CA LEU A 9 12.51 4.26 3.32
C LEU A 9 11.54 5.40 3.67
N HIS A 10 11.73 6.57 3.05
CA HIS A 10 10.89 7.74 3.23
C HIS A 10 9.70 7.79 2.25
N GLY A 11 9.54 6.78 1.40
CA GLY A 11 8.39 6.61 0.52
C GLY A 11 8.69 6.56 -0.96
N PRO A 12 7.64 6.33 -1.77
CA PRO A 12 7.75 6.23 -3.22
C PRO A 12 8.32 7.48 -3.87
N GLN A 13 9.27 7.30 -4.79
CA GLN A 13 9.88 8.41 -5.52
C GLN A 13 9.93 8.17 -7.02
N THR A 14 9.90 9.25 -7.80
CA THR A 14 10.07 9.17 -9.25
C THR A 14 11.51 8.85 -9.62
N ALA A 15 11.72 8.26 -10.81
CA ALA A 15 13.07 8.03 -11.34
C ALA A 15 13.92 9.30 -11.33
N ASN A 16 13.36 10.41 -11.80
CA ASN A 16 14.07 11.69 -11.88
C ASN A 16 14.54 12.17 -10.50
N SER A 17 13.69 12.07 -9.47
CA SER A 17 14.09 12.43 -8.10
C SER A 17 15.27 11.57 -7.63
N LEU A 18 15.19 10.26 -7.84
CA LEU A 18 16.22 9.31 -7.41
C LEU A 18 17.54 9.53 -8.15
N LEU A 19 17.50 9.73 -9.47
CA LEU A 19 18.69 10.03 -10.28
C LEU A 19 19.42 11.26 -9.78
N GLN A 20 18.68 12.35 -9.55
CA GLN A 20 19.24 13.62 -9.10
C GLN A 20 19.85 13.48 -7.70
N ARG A 21 19.15 12.80 -6.77
CA ARG A 21 19.64 12.61 -5.39
C ARG A 21 20.83 11.66 -5.30
N LEU A 22 20.90 10.65 -6.18
CA LEU A 22 22.02 9.71 -6.26
C LEU A 22 23.20 10.25 -7.07
N GLY A 23 22.99 11.28 -7.90
CA GLY A 23 24.02 11.82 -8.80
C GLY A 23 24.45 10.84 -9.88
N VAL A 24 23.55 9.97 -10.36
CA VAL A 24 23.86 8.89 -11.32
C VAL A 24 23.12 9.02 -12.64
N SER A 25 23.68 8.42 -13.68
CA SER A 25 23.01 8.30 -14.99
C SER A 25 21.82 7.34 -14.93
N GLN A 26 20.91 7.45 -15.91
CA GLN A 26 19.78 6.52 -16.06
C GLN A 26 20.22 5.06 -16.22
N ALA A 27 21.31 4.80 -16.95
CA ALA A 27 21.83 3.44 -17.12
C ALA A 27 22.33 2.85 -15.80
N THR A 28 23.02 3.67 -14.99
CA THR A 28 23.49 3.27 -13.66
C THR A 28 22.32 3.01 -12.71
N PHE A 29 21.33 3.90 -12.68
CA PHE A 29 20.13 3.73 -11.86
C PHE A 29 19.35 2.46 -12.22
N SER A 30 19.15 2.19 -13.51
CA SER A 30 18.47 0.97 -13.94
C SER A 30 19.20 -0.30 -13.47
N ARG A 31 20.53 -0.30 -13.47
CA ARG A 31 21.32 -1.43 -12.94
C ARG A 31 21.14 -1.58 -11.43
N LEU A 32 21.18 -0.46 -10.70
CA LEU A 32 21.00 -0.43 -9.25
C LEU A 32 19.63 -0.96 -8.83
N VAL A 33 18.56 -0.52 -9.50
CA VAL A 33 17.20 -1.02 -9.24
C VAL A 33 17.11 -2.53 -9.50
N ASN A 34 17.69 -3.02 -10.61
CA ASN A 34 17.63 -4.44 -10.94
C ASN A 34 18.39 -5.34 -9.95
N THR A 35 19.32 -4.79 -9.17
CA THR A 35 20.01 -5.54 -8.10
C THR A 35 19.26 -5.57 -6.78
N GLU A 36 18.24 -4.72 -6.62
CA GLU A 36 17.48 -4.57 -5.36
C GLU A 36 16.12 -5.27 -5.48
N SER A 37 16.04 -6.52 -5.02
CA SER A 37 14.82 -7.36 -5.11
C SER A 37 13.59 -6.79 -4.39
N ASP A 38 13.82 -5.84 -3.49
CA ASP A 38 12.78 -5.23 -2.66
C ASP A 38 12.31 -3.90 -3.23
N VAL A 39 12.93 -3.41 -4.29
CA VAL A 39 12.50 -2.19 -4.98
C VAL A 39 11.54 -2.55 -6.10
N ILE A 40 10.31 -2.05 -6.01
CA ILE A 40 9.28 -2.20 -7.04
C ILE A 40 9.09 -0.92 -7.81
N LYS A 41 8.64 -1.08 -9.06
CA LYS A 41 8.23 0.01 -9.95
C LYS A 41 6.71 -0.05 -10.12
N ALA A 42 6.02 1.04 -9.83
CA ALA A 42 4.56 1.16 -9.94
C ALA A 42 4.17 2.40 -10.75
N GLY A 43 3.01 2.35 -11.39
CA GLY A 43 2.49 3.43 -12.24
C GLY A 43 2.98 3.39 -13.69
N ALA A 44 2.45 4.30 -14.51
CA ALA A 44 2.69 4.35 -15.94
C ALA A 44 3.23 5.72 -16.39
N ALA A 45 4.15 5.70 -17.38
CA ALA A 45 4.76 6.89 -17.97
C ALA A 45 5.24 7.90 -16.90
N ARG A 46 4.72 9.12 -16.91
CA ARG A 46 5.08 10.20 -15.97
C ARG A 46 4.69 9.95 -14.51
N ALA A 47 3.77 9.01 -14.26
CA ALA A 47 3.34 8.62 -12.91
C ALA A 47 4.16 7.45 -12.34
N THR A 48 5.22 7.01 -13.04
CA THR A 48 6.08 5.94 -12.56
C THR A 48 6.79 6.35 -11.27
N GLN A 49 6.63 5.53 -10.23
CA GLN A 49 7.31 5.65 -8.95
C GLN A 49 8.01 4.34 -8.60
N TYR A 50 9.09 4.46 -7.84
CA TYR A 50 9.80 3.35 -7.24
C TYR A 50 9.53 3.35 -5.75
N ALA A 51 9.29 2.18 -5.18
CA ALA A 51 8.98 2.02 -3.77
C ALA A 51 9.76 0.83 -3.19
N LEU A 52 10.05 0.88 -1.90
CA LEU A 52 10.68 -0.22 -1.17
C LEU A 52 9.63 -1.07 -0.48
N ILE A 53 9.61 -2.37 -0.76
CA ILE A 53 8.73 -3.34 -0.11
C ILE A 53 9.05 -3.39 1.39
N ARG A 54 8.00 -3.42 2.19
CA ARG A 54 8.04 -3.64 3.63
C ARG A 54 7.28 -4.92 3.96
N PRO A 55 7.96 -6.07 4.13
CA PRO A 55 7.29 -7.32 4.47
C PRO A 55 6.44 -7.20 5.74
N VAL A 56 5.19 -7.63 5.69
CA VAL A 56 4.28 -7.70 6.84
C VAL A 56 4.19 -9.14 7.28
N ARG A 57 4.73 -9.47 8.46
CA ARG A 57 4.80 -10.87 8.95
C ARG A 57 5.45 -11.82 7.92
N GLN A 58 6.56 -11.38 7.33
CA GLN A 58 7.27 -12.09 6.23
C GLN A 58 6.50 -12.20 4.90
N ILE A 59 5.30 -11.65 4.80
CA ILE A 59 4.52 -11.61 3.57
C ILE A 59 4.87 -10.33 2.80
N ARG A 60 5.29 -10.52 1.54
CA ARG A 60 5.78 -9.44 0.67
C ARG A 60 4.74 -8.91 -0.32
N GLN A 61 3.67 -9.67 -0.53
CA GLN A 61 2.57 -9.31 -1.41
C GLN A 61 1.30 -10.04 -0.97
N PHE A 62 0.16 -9.39 -1.15
CA PHE A 62 -1.14 -9.96 -0.87
C PHE A 62 -1.94 -10.08 -2.17
N PRO A 63 -2.56 -11.24 -2.44
CA PRO A 63 -3.41 -11.38 -3.61
C PRO A 63 -4.66 -10.52 -3.47
N LEU A 64 -4.93 -9.67 -4.45
CA LEU A 64 -6.19 -8.93 -4.54
C LEU A 64 -7.16 -9.68 -5.44
N TRP A 65 -8.31 -10.02 -4.87
CA TRP A 65 -9.39 -10.71 -5.56
C TRP A 65 -10.54 -9.74 -5.78
N GLN A 66 -11.12 -9.78 -6.96
CA GLN A 66 -12.38 -9.14 -7.25
C GLN A 66 -13.47 -10.21 -7.26
N ILE A 67 -14.63 -9.89 -6.73
CA ILE A 67 -15.82 -10.74 -6.78
C ILE A 67 -16.77 -10.08 -7.79
N ASP A 68 -17.24 -10.86 -8.76
CA ASP A 68 -18.23 -10.38 -9.73
C ASP A 68 -19.67 -10.46 -9.18
N ASP A 69 -20.63 -10.00 -9.98
CA ASP A 69 -22.05 -9.99 -9.60
C ASP A 69 -22.65 -11.39 -9.43
N ALA A 70 -22.00 -12.44 -9.96
CA ALA A 70 -22.37 -13.83 -9.77
C ALA A 70 -21.75 -14.44 -8.49
N GLY A 71 -20.93 -13.68 -7.77
CA GLY A 71 -20.22 -14.13 -6.57
C GLY A 71 -18.94 -14.90 -6.85
N GLN A 72 -18.46 -14.92 -8.11
CA GLN A 72 -17.25 -15.61 -8.49
C GLN A 72 -16.02 -14.74 -8.22
N ALA A 73 -15.05 -15.30 -7.49
CA ALA A 73 -13.78 -14.63 -7.25
C ALA A 73 -12.83 -14.82 -8.45
N TRP A 74 -12.21 -13.73 -8.87
CA TRP A 74 -11.18 -13.69 -9.91
C TRP A 74 -9.99 -12.83 -9.47
N ARG A 75 -8.80 -13.19 -9.94
CA ARG A 75 -7.57 -12.52 -9.54
C ARG A 75 -7.50 -11.15 -10.20
N PHE A 76 -7.52 -10.09 -9.40
CA PHE A 76 -7.42 -8.71 -9.87
C PHE A 76 -5.97 -8.24 -9.93
N GLY A 77 -5.16 -8.59 -8.92
CA GLY A 77 -3.75 -8.19 -8.88
C GLY A 77 -3.04 -8.52 -7.58
N ASP A 78 -1.97 -7.79 -7.29
CA ASP A 78 -1.14 -7.94 -6.11
C ASP A 78 -1.01 -6.61 -5.35
N LEU A 79 -1.21 -6.66 -4.04
CA LEU A 79 -0.98 -5.54 -3.14
C LEU A 79 0.39 -5.69 -2.48
N TYR A 80 1.24 -4.69 -2.64
CA TYR A 80 2.58 -4.65 -2.06
C TYR A 80 2.61 -3.70 -0.87
N PRO A 81 2.87 -4.18 0.36
CA PRO A 81 3.16 -3.29 1.47
C PRO A 81 4.50 -2.60 1.24
N ILE A 82 4.53 -1.27 1.34
CA ILE A 82 5.72 -0.44 1.08
C ILE A 82 6.04 0.48 2.27
N TRP A 83 7.22 1.07 2.24
CA TRP A 83 7.60 2.20 3.10
C TRP A 83 7.02 3.55 2.57
N PRO A 84 6.83 4.57 3.43
CA PRO A 84 7.12 4.55 4.86
C PRO A 84 5.99 3.87 5.64
N ARG A 85 6.27 3.49 6.89
CA ARG A 85 5.29 2.78 7.72
C ARG A 85 4.26 3.74 8.31
N ASP A 86 4.60 4.97 8.60
CA ASP A 86 3.81 5.93 9.38
C ASP A 86 2.50 6.39 8.74
N ILE A 87 2.28 6.15 7.43
CA ILE A 87 1.04 6.54 6.75
C ILE A 87 -0.22 5.87 7.30
N TRP A 88 -0.12 4.78 8.08
CA TRP A 88 -1.31 4.08 8.60
C TRP A 88 -2.17 4.95 9.50
N LEU A 89 -1.59 5.89 10.26
CA LEU A 89 -2.38 6.78 11.13
C LEU A 89 -3.27 7.71 10.31
N GLU A 90 -2.75 8.25 9.21
CA GLU A 90 -3.52 9.07 8.27
C GLU A 90 -4.58 8.22 7.54
N MET A 91 -4.23 6.97 7.19
CA MET A 91 -5.15 6.06 6.51
C MET A 91 -6.32 5.57 7.38
N LEU A 92 -6.21 5.59 8.72
CA LEU A 92 -7.29 5.18 9.61
C LEU A 92 -8.57 6.00 9.41
N ILE A 93 -8.43 7.30 9.14
CA ILE A 93 -9.58 8.19 8.92
C ILE A 93 -10.33 7.75 7.66
N PHE A 94 -9.60 7.51 6.56
CA PHE A 94 -10.18 7.03 5.31
C PHE A 94 -10.80 5.64 5.45
N ALA A 95 -10.13 4.72 6.16
CA ALA A 95 -10.67 3.39 6.41
C ALA A 95 -11.97 3.45 7.22
N ARG A 96 -12.04 4.29 8.25
CA ARG A 96 -13.25 4.50 9.05
C ARG A 96 -14.38 5.06 8.20
N GLN A 97 -14.08 6.10 7.41
CA GLN A 97 -15.05 6.72 6.52
C GLN A 97 -15.63 5.69 5.55
N PHE A 98 -14.76 4.91 4.90
CA PHE A 98 -15.16 3.84 4.00
C PHE A 98 -16.12 2.84 4.66
N TRP A 99 -15.78 2.32 5.85
CA TRP A 99 -16.63 1.33 6.52
C TRP A 99 -17.98 1.92 6.95
N LEU A 100 -18.01 3.18 7.37
CA LEU A 100 -19.26 3.87 7.71
C LEU A 100 -20.14 4.11 6.49
N GLU A 101 -19.56 4.56 5.38
CA GLU A 101 -20.27 4.74 4.10
C GLU A 101 -20.80 3.40 3.58
N ALA A 102 -19.97 2.37 3.57
CA ALA A 102 -20.37 1.01 3.18
C ALA A 102 -21.52 0.51 4.07
N SER A 103 -21.48 0.73 5.39
CA SER A 103 -22.55 0.30 6.30
C SER A 103 -23.92 0.97 6.03
N GLN A 104 -23.94 2.07 5.28
CA GLN A 104 -25.14 2.81 4.92
C GLN A 104 -25.59 2.55 3.47
N ASN A 105 -24.78 1.88 2.66
CA ASN A 105 -25.11 1.59 1.27
C ASN A 105 -26.25 0.55 1.18
N GLN A 106 -27.40 0.97 0.65
CA GLN A 106 -28.58 0.09 0.55
C GLN A 106 -28.45 -0.99 -0.54
N GLU A 107 -27.50 -0.85 -1.46
CA GLU A 107 -27.24 -1.82 -2.53
C GLU A 107 -26.56 -3.10 -2.03
N ILE A 108 -25.86 -3.04 -0.89
CA ILE A 108 -25.21 -4.20 -0.27
C ILE A 108 -26.11 -4.85 0.78
N SER A 109 -25.97 -6.15 1.01
CA SER A 109 -26.85 -6.92 1.91
C SER A 109 -26.83 -6.40 3.36
N GLN A 110 -27.94 -6.58 4.09
CA GLN A 110 -28.02 -6.17 5.50
C GLN A 110 -26.92 -6.79 6.36
N ALA A 111 -26.70 -8.11 6.22
CA ALA A 111 -25.67 -8.80 6.99
C ALA A 111 -24.27 -8.21 6.73
N PHE A 112 -23.98 -7.83 5.48
CA PHE A 112 -22.71 -7.21 5.15
C PHE A 112 -22.61 -5.77 5.66
N ARG A 113 -23.71 -4.99 5.66
CA ARG A 113 -23.75 -3.67 6.32
C ARG A 113 -23.44 -3.75 7.80
N GLU A 114 -23.99 -4.74 8.49
CA GLU A 114 -23.73 -5.00 9.92
C GLU A 114 -22.25 -5.34 10.17
N LEU A 115 -21.65 -6.17 9.30
CA LEU A 115 -20.21 -6.43 9.32
C LEU A 115 -19.39 -5.16 9.11
N CYS A 116 -19.70 -4.35 8.10
CA CYS A 116 -19.01 -3.07 7.86
C CYS A 116 -19.08 -2.14 9.08
N ARG A 117 -20.25 -2.05 9.73
CA ARG A 117 -20.41 -1.29 10.97
C ARG A 117 -19.52 -1.83 12.10
N GLY A 118 -19.44 -3.16 12.24
CA GLY A 118 -18.52 -3.81 13.18
C GLY A 118 -17.06 -3.45 12.90
N MET A 119 -16.62 -3.53 11.64
CA MET A 119 -15.26 -3.16 11.23
C MET A 119 -14.92 -1.70 11.55
N ALA A 120 -15.88 -0.77 11.36
CA ALA A 120 -15.68 0.63 11.72
C ALA A 120 -15.42 0.84 13.22
N LEU A 121 -16.05 0.03 14.07
CA LEU A 121 -15.84 0.06 15.53
C LEU A 121 -14.51 -0.60 15.92
N GLU A 122 -14.12 -1.69 15.26
CA GLU A 122 -12.83 -2.34 15.51
C GLU A 122 -11.64 -1.40 15.26
N LEU A 123 -11.75 -0.46 14.32
CA LEU A 123 -10.69 0.49 14.02
C LEU A 123 -10.28 1.37 15.22
N ASP A 124 -11.15 1.59 16.21
CA ASP A 124 -10.79 2.28 17.46
C ASP A 124 -9.71 1.52 18.23
N THR A 125 -9.81 0.19 18.26
CA THR A 125 -8.83 -0.69 18.93
C THR A 125 -7.52 -0.78 18.15
N VAL A 126 -7.62 -0.70 16.81
CA VAL A 126 -6.46 -0.72 15.91
C VAL A 126 -5.69 0.59 16.02
N GLU A 127 -6.37 1.74 16.11
CA GLU A 127 -5.74 3.04 16.30
C GLU A 127 -4.85 3.08 17.55
N ALA A 128 -5.37 2.60 18.68
CA ALA A 128 -4.60 2.49 19.93
C ALA A 128 -3.38 1.57 19.80
N SER A 129 -3.43 0.57 18.92
CA SER A 129 -2.32 -0.35 18.67
C SER A 129 -1.29 0.25 17.70
N ILE A 130 -1.73 0.98 16.68
CA ILE A 130 -0.85 1.68 15.73
C ILE A 130 -0.08 2.80 16.43
N LYS A 131 -0.75 3.60 17.28
CA LYS A 131 -0.11 4.66 18.08
C LYS A 131 0.98 4.16 19.03
N ARG A 132 0.94 2.89 19.45
CA ARG A 132 1.97 2.26 20.30
C ARG A 132 3.16 1.71 19.52
N LEU A 133 3.04 1.62 18.21
CA LEU A 133 4.03 1.00 17.32
C LEU A 133 4.75 2.01 16.41
N ALA A 134 4.27 3.25 16.37
CA ALA A 134 4.88 4.41 15.75
C ALA A 134 5.73 5.15 16.79
#